data_AF-A0A2V8CRX8-F1
#
_entry.id   AF-A0A2V8CRX8-F1
#
_cell.length_a   1.000
_cell.length_b   1.000
_cell.length_c   1.000
_cell.angle_alpha   90.00
_cell.angle_beta   90.00
_cell.angle_gamma   90.00
#
_symmetry.space_group_name_H-M   'P 1'
#
loop_
_entity.id
_entity.type
_entity.pdbx_description
1 polymer ?
#
loop_
_entity_poly.entity_id
_entity_poly.type
_entity_poly.pdbx_seq_one_letter_code
_entity_poly.pdbx_strand_id
1 'polypeptide(L)'
;MRVMLVSALTIGVAVAVARASQQGPPQLSPATEELAKRFPYPVIRDQRGVIPPGPRPLPSPPLGDGGILIPERAGRLRILRNGVLDPAPVAGTPQVLSRGTMAGLMDIGAPSGLREE
;
A
#
# COMPACT_ATOMS: atom_id res chain seq x y z
N MET A 1 27.74 8.36 -35.95
CA MET A 1 27.68 7.08 -35.19
C MET A 1 27.03 7.21 -33.80
N ARG A 2 27.30 8.26 -33.01
CA ARG A 2 26.68 8.47 -31.69
C ARG A 2 25.15 8.65 -31.69
N VAL A 3 24.58 9.30 -32.72
CA VAL A 3 23.12 9.57 -32.81
C VAL A 3 22.31 8.29 -33.06
N MET A 4 22.81 7.33 -33.85
CA MET A 4 22.11 6.06 -34.09
C MET A 4 22.08 5.13 -32.88
N LEU A 5 23.11 5.21 -32.01
CA LEU A 5 23.16 4.41 -30.79
C LEU A 5 22.13 4.91 -29.76
N VAL A 6 21.93 6.23 -29.67
CA VAL A 6 20.95 6.85 -28.76
C VAL A 6 19.52 6.54 -29.21
N SER A 7 19.23 6.59 -30.51
CA SER A 7 17.90 6.24 -31.03
C SER A 7 17.56 4.76 -30.88
N ALA A 8 18.55 3.87 -31.06
CA ALA A 8 18.33 2.44 -30.84
C ALA A 8 18.03 2.12 -29.36
N LEU A 9 18.69 2.82 -28.43
CA LEU A 9 18.48 2.65 -27.00
C LEU A 9 17.09 3.15 -26.56
N THR A 10 16.64 4.31 -27.06
CA THR A 10 15.31 4.84 -26.71
C THR A 10 14.18 3.96 -27.22
N ILE A 11 14.32 3.41 -28.44
CA ILE A 11 13.36 2.43 -28.98
C ILE A 11 13.37 1.15 -28.15
N GLY A 12 14.55 0.64 -27.77
CA GLY A 12 14.68 -0.53 -26.91
C GLY A 12 13.99 -0.38 -25.55
N VAL A 13 14.17 0.77 -24.90
CA VAL A 13 13.49 1.09 -23.63
C VAL A 13 11.98 1.20 -23.81
N ALA A 14 11.51 1.90 -24.85
CA ALA A 14 10.07 2.04 -25.11
C ALA A 14 9.38 0.69 -25.37
N VAL A 15 10.03 -0.21 -26.10
CA VAL A 15 9.51 -1.57 -26.35
C VAL A 15 9.48 -2.41 -25.06
N ALA A 16 10.48 -2.29 -24.19
CA ALA A 16 10.50 -3.00 -22.92
C ALA A 16 9.39 -2.51 -21.97
N VAL A 17 9.16 -1.20 -21.89
CA VAL A 17 8.06 -0.63 -21.09
C VAL A 17 6.71 -1.07 -21.64
N ALA A 18 6.52 -1.05 -22.96
CA ALA A 18 5.29 -1.51 -23.60
C ALA A 18 5.03 -3.03 -23.37
N ARG A 19 6.08 -3.85 -23.33
CA ARG A 19 5.96 -5.29 -23.01
C ARG A 19 5.65 -5.54 -21.54
N ALA A 20 6.21 -4.74 -20.64
CA ALA A 20 5.94 -4.82 -19.21
C ALA A 20 4.49 -4.42 -18.87
N SER A 21 3.93 -3.44 -19.61
CA SER A 21 2.53 -3.02 -19.44
C SER A 21 1.51 -3.92 -20.13
N GLN A 22 1.92 -4.72 -21.12
CA GLN A 22 1.05 -5.67 -21.84
C GLN A 22 1.16 -7.12 -21.38
N GLN A 23 1.59 -7.39 -20.13
CA GLN A 23 1.45 -8.74 -19.59
C GLN A 23 -0.04 -9.06 -19.46
N GLY A 24 -0.56 -9.85 -20.40
CA GLY A 24 -1.95 -10.31 -20.43
C GLY A 24 -2.34 -11.15 -19.20
N PRO A 25 -3.56 -11.70 -19.18
CA PRO A 25 -4.01 -12.55 -18.09
C PRO A 25 -2.96 -13.65 -17.80
N PRO A 26 -2.69 -13.97 -16.53
CA PRO A 26 -1.73 -15.02 -16.19
C PRO A 26 -2.16 -16.32 -16.86
N GLN A 27 -1.24 -16.99 -17.57
CA GLN A 27 -1.51 -18.32 -18.12
C GLN A 27 -1.67 -19.29 -16.95
N LEU A 28 -2.84 -19.93 -16.87
CA LEU A 28 -3.14 -20.90 -15.82
C LEU A 28 -2.50 -22.24 -16.14
N SER A 29 -2.04 -22.96 -15.11
CA SER A 29 -1.66 -24.36 -15.29
C SER A 29 -2.92 -25.22 -15.53
N PRO A 30 -2.81 -26.37 -16.21
CA PRO A 30 -3.96 -27.25 -16.46
C PRO A 30 -4.71 -27.64 -15.18
N ALA A 31 -4.00 -27.87 -14.08
CA ALA A 31 -4.60 -28.15 -12.77
C ALA A 31 -5.38 -26.96 -12.20
N THR A 32 -4.90 -25.73 -12.43
CA THR A 32 -5.55 -24.50 -11.98
C THR A 32 -6.80 -24.20 -12.80
N GLU A 33 -6.76 -24.50 -14.10
CA GLU A 33 -7.89 -24.33 -15.01
C GLU A 33 -9.05 -25.27 -14.66
N GLU A 34 -8.75 -26.52 -14.31
CA GLU A 34 -9.76 -27.46 -13.82
C GLU A 34 -10.37 -27.03 -12.48
N LEU A 35 -9.55 -26.46 -11.59
CA LEU A 35 -10.02 -25.89 -10.34
C LEU A 35 -10.89 -24.64 -10.57
N ALA A 36 -10.61 -23.84 -11.61
CA ALA A 36 -11.35 -22.63 -11.95
C ALA A 36 -12.76 -22.91 -12.47
N LYS A 37 -12.99 -24.08 -13.09
CA LYS A 37 -14.34 -24.52 -13.47
C LYS A 37 -15.22 -24.88 -12.27
N ARG A 38 -14.61 -25.22 -11.13
CA ARG A 38 -15.32 -25.70 -9.92
C ARG A 38 -15.84 -24.56 -9.04
N PHE A 39 -15.23 -23.38 -9.12
CA PHE A 39 -15.56 -22.26 -8.24
C PHE A 39 -16.03 -21.04 -9.05
N PRO A 40 -17.04 -20.30 -8.57
CA PRO A 40 -17.52 -19.08 -9.25
C PRO A 40 -16.55 -17.89 -9.13
N TYR A 41 -15.36 -18.09 -8.55
CA TYR A 41 -14.36 -17.07 -8.30
C TYR A 41 -13.00 -17.51 -8.87
N PRO A 42 -12.14 -16.55 -9.27
CA PRO A 42 -10.83 -16.87 -9.80
C PRO A 42 -9.97 -17.59 -8.75
N VAL A 43 -9.39 -18.73 -9.14
CA VAL A 43 -8.54 -19.57 -8.29
C VAL A 43 -7.23 -18.86 -7.93
N ILE A 44 -6.73 -18.01 -8.83
CA ILE A 44 -5.58 -17.15 -8.58
C ILE A 44 -6.05 -15.70 -8.64
N ARG A 45 -5.78 -14.95 -7.58
CA ARG A 45 -5.99 -13.50 -7.54
C ARG A 45 -4.74 -12.82 -8.07
N ASP A 46 -4.86 -12.05 -9.14
CA ASP A 46 -3.79 -11.17 -9.57
C ASP A 46 -3.66 -10.01 -8.57
N GLN A 47 -2.57 -9.98 -7.83
CA GLN A 47 -2.29 -8.92 -6.83
C GLN A 47 -1.41 -7.80 -7.38
N ARG A 48 -1.04 -7.84 -8.66
CA ARG A 48 -0.27 -6.75 -9.29
C ARG A 48 -1.12 -5.47 -9.28
N GLY A 49 -0.60 -4.40 -8.70
CA GLY A 49 -1.32 -3.12 -8.56
C GLY A 49 -2.37 -3.08 -7.44
N VAL A 50 -2.60 -4.19 -6.71
CA VAL A 50 -3.51 -4.22 -5.55
C VAL A 50 -2.85 -3.62 -4.30
N ILE A 51 -1.52 -3.64 -4.23
CA ILE A 51 -0.77 -3.05 -3.13
C ILE A 51 -0.19 -1.71 -3.60
N PRO A 52 -0.66 -0.55 -3.09
CA PRO A 52 -0.06 0.73 -3.41
C PRO A 52 1.40 0.73 -2.90
N PRO A 53 2.38 1.14 -3.73
CA PRO A 53 3.76 1.28 -3.29
C PRO A 53 3.88 2.44 -2.30
N GLY A 54 4.28 2.17 -1.07
CA GLY A 54 4.47 3.19 -0.02
C GLY A 54 4.48 2.61 1.40
N PRO A 55 4.85 3.40 2.41
CA PRO A 55 4.65 3.03 3.80
C PRO A 55 3.15 2.82 4.02
N ARG A 56 2.72 1.67 4.56
CA ARG A 56 1.32 1.38 4.86
C ARG A 56 0.86 2.25 6.05
N PRO A 57 0.11 3.35 5.86
CA PRO A 57 -0.56 3.97 6.97
C PRO A 57 -1.72 3.05 7.33
N LEU A 58 -1.87 2.73 8.61
CA LEU A 58 -3.14 2.19 9.08
C LEU A 58 -4.22 3.25 8.83
N PRO A 59 -5.50 2.87 8.60
CA PRO A 59 -6.58 3.83 8.45
C PRO A 59 -6.55 4.76 9.66
N SER A 60 -6.42 6.05 9.39
CA SER A 60 -6.31 7.07 10.43
C SER A 60 -7.17 8.25 10.03
N PRO A 61 -7.95 8.79 10.96
CA PRO A 61 -8.78 9.93 10.64
C PRO A 61 -7.90 11.17 10.43
N PRO A 62 -8.21 12.00 9.41
CA PRO A 62 -7.63 13.32 9.33
C PRO A 62 -8.08 14.16 10.53
N LEU A 63 -7.19 15.01 11.01
CA LEU A 63 -7.54 16.06 11.97
C LEU A 63 -8.14 17.24 11.20
N GLY A 64 -8.98 18.05 11.84
CA GLY A 64 -9.60 19.24 11.22
C GLY A 64 -8.62 20.31 10.73
N ASP A 65 -7.33 20.19 11.08
CA ASP A 65 -6.24 21.03 10.59
C ASP A 65 -5.43 20.37 9.44
N GLY A 66 -5.92 19.26 8.88
CA GLY A 66 -5.30 18.51 7.79
C GLY A 66 -4.14 17.60 8.22
N GLY A 67 -3.87 17.46 9.52
CA GLY A 67 -2.92 16.47 10.01
C GLY A 67 -3.43 15.04 9.89
N ILE A 68 -2.53 14.06 9.91
CA ILE A 68 -2.86 12.63 9.90
C ILE A 68 -2.25 11.94 11.12
N LEU A 69 -3.05 11.15 11.83
CA LEU A 69 -2.57 10.35 12.96
C LEU A 69 -1.88 9.07 12.50
N ILE A 70 -0.66 8.80 12.97
CA ILE A 70 0.11 7.61 12.61
C ILE A 70 0.23 6.70 13.84
N PRO A 71 -0.59 5.64 13.94
CA PRO A 71 -0.42 4.64 14.99
C PRO A 71 0.81 3.77 14.72
N GLU A 72 1.64 3.59 15.74
CA GLU A 72 2.79 2.68 15.71
C GLU A 72 2.52 1.44 16.54
N ARG A 73 2.91 0.28 16.02
CA ARG A 73 2.78 -1.01 16.71
C ARG A 73 3.39 -1.04 18.11
N ALA A 74 4.39 -0.21 18.39
CA ALA A 74 5.01 -0.08 19.71
C ALA A 74 4.13 0.61 20.79
N GLY A 75 2.94 1.11 20.44
CA GLY A 75 2.05 1.82 21.38
C GLY A 75 2.18 3.34 21.35
N ARG A 76 2.86 3.89 20.35
CA ARG A 76 2.98 5.34 20.13
C ARG A 76 1.99 5.79 19.07
N LEU A 77 1.57 7.03 19.18
CA LEU A 77 0.76 7.73 18.17
C LEU A 77 1.51 9.00 17.83
N ARG A 78 1.73 9.28 16.54
CA ARG A 78 2.38 10.51 16.07
C ARG A 78 1.49 11.25 15.08
N ILE A 79 1.81 12.51 14.80
CA ILE A 79 1.07 13.33 13.85
C ILE A 79 1.98 13.62 12.64
N LEU A 80 1.49 13.33 11.44
CA LEU A 80 2.09 13.76 10.18
C LEU A 80 1.44 15.09 9.76
N ARG A 81 2.25 16.12 9.54
CA ARG A 81 1.81 17.43 9.04
C ARG A 81 2.70 17.88 7.89
N ASN A 82 2.11 18.26 6.77
CA ASN A 82 2.86 18.77 5.61
C ASN A 82 4.01 17.85 5.17
N GLY A 83 3.81 16.53 5.27
CA GLY A 83 4.84 15.53 4.95
C GLY A 83 5.92 15.31 6.01
N VAL A 84 5.87 16.03 7.15
CA VAL A 84 6.82 15.89 8.26
C VAL A 84 6.15 15.21 9.44
N LEU A 85 6.76 14.11 9.90
CA LEU A 85 6.28 13.35 11.06
C LEU A 85 6.83 13.99 12.34
N ASP A 86 5.95 14.41 13.24
CA ASP A 86 6.34 14.97 14.53
C ASP A 86 7.14 13.92 15.32
N PRO A 87 8.39 14.21 15.74
CA PRO A 87 9.18 13.27 16.52
C PRO A 87 8.60 13.00 17.91
N ALA A 88 7.82 13.93 18.47
CA ALA A 88 7.18 13.76 19.76
C ALA A 88 5.88 12.95 19.61
N PRO A 89 5.73 11.83 20.35
CA PRO A 89 4.47 11.09 20.36
C PRO A 89 3.37 11.89 21.08
N VAL A 90 2.14 11.72 20.61
CA VAL A 90 0.93 12.20 21.27
C VAL A 90 0.84 11.56 22.65
N ALA A 91 0.61 12.39 23.68
CA ALA A 91 0.47 11.93 25.05
C ALA A 91 -0.82 11.12 25.27
N GLY A 92 -0.83 10.28 26.30
CA GLY A 92 -2.03 9.54 26.72
C GLY A 92 -2.35 8.29 25.89
N THR A 93 -1.42 7.81 25.06
CA THR A 93 -1.61 6.51 24.38
C THR A 93 -1.56 5.36 25.39
N PRO A 94 -2.37 4.31 25.21
CA PRO A 94 -2.37 3.15 26.10
C PRO A 94 -1.05 2.39 25.99
N GLN A 95 -0.64 1.76 27.09
CA GLN A 95 0.39 0.73 27.01
C GLN A 95 -0.16 -0.50 26.28
N VAL A 96 0.60 -1.02 25.33
CA VAL A 96 0.21 -2.18 24.50
C VAL A 96 1.28 -3.26 24.54
N LEU A 97 0.84 -4.52 24.40
CA LEU A 97 1.76 -5.63 24.19
C LEU A 97 2.18 -5.69 22.72
N SER A 98 3.46 -5.54 22.43
CA SER A 98 4.00 -5.46 21.06
C SER A 98 4.93 -6.63 20.68
N ARG A 99 4.95 -7.71 21.47
CA ARG A 99 5.86 -8.86 21.27
C ARG A 99 5.42 -9.86 20.19
N GLY A 100 4.14 -9.96 19.86
CA GLY A 100 3.60 -10.92 18.87
C GLY A 100 3.30 -10.27 17.52
N THR A 101 3.52 -10.96 16.40
CA THR A 101 3.41 -10.40 15.02
C THR A 101 2.12 -9.63 14.72
N MET A 102 0.99 -10.03 15.31
CA MET A 102 -0.31 -9.34 15.22
C MET A 102 -0.74 -8.67 16.53
N ALA A 103 0.20 -8.05 17.24
CA ALA A 103 -0.04 -7.37 18.51
C ALA A 103 0.56 -5.96 18.50
N GLY A 104 -0.07 -5.03 19.23
CA GLY A 104 0.36 -3.63 19.36
C GLY A 104 -0.83 -2.68 19.29
N LEU A 105 -0.53 -1.40 19.02
CA LEU A 105 -1.55 -0.43 18.61
C LEU A 105 -1.87 -0.65 17.13
N MET A 106 -3.08 -1.09 16.85
CA MET A 106 -3.47 -1.62 15.53
C MET A 106 -4.31 -0.65 14.71
N ASP A 107 -5.21 0.10 15.36
CA ASP A 107 -6.11 1.02 14.68
C ASP A 107 -6.54 2.14 15.63
N ILE A 108 -7.05 3.23 15.06
CA ILE A 108 -7.57 4.39 15.78
C ILE A 108 -8.92 4.80 15.18
N GLY A 109 -9.94 4.88 16.02
CA GLY A 109 -11.26 5.38 15.60
C GLY A 109 -11.35 6.89 15.77
N ALA A 110 -11.98 7.59 14.83
CA ALA A 110 -12.47 8.93 15.09
C ALA A 110 -13.63 8.87 16.10
N PRO A 111 -13.73 9.82 17.05
CA PRO A 111 -14.97 10.01 17.78
C PRO A 111 -16.08 10.37 16.80
N SER A 112 -17.33 9.96 17.10
CA SER A 112 -18.51 10.04 16.22
C SER A 112 -18.97 11.45 15.81
N GLY A 113 -18.15 12.49 16.02
CA GLY A 113 -18.46 13.89 15.77
C GLY A 113 -17.41 14.67 14.98
N LEU A 114 -16.32 14.05 14.51
CA LEU A 114 -15.41 14.69 13.55
C LEU A 114 -16.06 14.67 12.17
N ARG A 115 -16.84 15.71 11.84
CA ARG A 115 -17.35 15.96 10.50
C ARG A 115 -16.30 16.77 9.75
N GLU A 116 -16.02 16.38 8.51
CA GLU A 116 -15.26 17.20 7.59
C GLU A 116 -16.15 18.38 7.18
N GLU A 117 -15.82 19.57 7.67
CA GLU A 117 -16.27 20.85 7.12
C GLU A 117 -15.28 21.31 6.06
#